data_AF-A0A534U8M0-F1
#
_entry.id   AF-A0A534U8M0-F1
#
_cell.length_a   1.000
_cell.length_b   1.000
_cell.length_c   1.000
_cell.angle_alpha   90.00
_cell.angle_beta   90.00
_cell.angle_gamma   90.00
#
_symmetry.space_group_name_H-M   'P 1'
#
loop_
_entity.id
_entity.type
_entity.pdbx_description
1 polymer ?
#
loop_
_entity_poly.entity_id
_entity_poly.type
_entity_poly.pdbx_seq_one_letter_code
_entity_poly.pdbx_strand_id
1 'polypeptide(L)'
;MSRWIKDWNPEDPDFWEKSGKSIARRNLVWSILAENLGFSVWLVWSIAATKLASVGFKYTTAQLFTLVSLPGLIGSFMRFPYTFAVPRFGGRNWTVVSALLLLIPTVSLVVLVRHPETPFWLMALAASTAGLGGGNFASSMANISFFYPDR
;
A
#
# COMPACT_ATOMS: atom_id res chain seq x y z
N MET A 1 -1.31 -28.35 -13.21
CA MET A 1 -0.99 -27.25 -14.14
C MET A 1 -0.20 -26.19 -13.38
N SER A 2 1.04 -25.88 -13.79
CA SER A 2 1.87 -24.87 -13.10
C SER A 2 1.23 -23.50 -13.24
N ARG A 3 0.82 -22.88 -12.12
CA ARG A 3 0.15 -21.57 -12.05
C ARG A 3 1.14 -20.39 -12.21
N TRP A 4 2.38 -20.68 -12.60
CA TRP A 4 3.51 -19.76 -12.71
C TRP A 4 3.98 -19.65 -14.16
N ILE A 5 4.26 -18.42 -14.60
CA ILE A 5 4.75 -18.11 -15.95
C ILE A 5 6.22 -18.54 -16.01
N LYS A 6 6.56 -19.42 -16.96
CA LYS A 6 7.95 -19.87 -17.21
C LYS A 6 8.57 -19.10 -18.37
N ASP A 7 7.81 -18.91 -19.43
CA ASP A 7 8.22 -18.18 -20.63
C ASP A 7 7.44 -16.87 -20.71
N TRP A 8 8.15 -15.75 -20.66
CA TRP A 8 7.58 -14.40 -20.75
C TRP A 8 8.43 -13.54 -21.69
N ASN A 9 7.91 -13.26 -22.89
CA ASN A 9 8.59 -12.44 -23.90
C ASN A 9 7.65 -11.33 -24.42
N PRO A 10 7.44 -10.24 -23.65
CA PRO A 10 6.51 -9.18 -24.01
C PRO A 10 6.92 -8.38 -25.26
N GLU A 11 8.18 -8.46 -25.66
CA GLU A 11 8.71 -7.78 -26.85
C GLU A 11 8.32 -8.47 -28.16
N ASP A 12 8.08 -9.79 -28.15
CA ASP A 12 7.60 -10.51 -29.32
C ASP A 12 6.14 -10.12 -29.63
N PRO A 13 5.85 -9.49 -30.79
CA PRO A 13 4.50 -9.07 -31.16
C PRO A 13 3.49 -10.23 -31.21
N ASP A 14 3.92 -11.41 -31.66
CA ASP A 14 3.03 -12.57 -31.77
C ASP A 14 2.65 -13.10 -30.38
N PHE A 15 3.62 -13.21 -29.48
CA PHE A 15 3.37 -13.57 -28.09
C PHE A 15 2.46 -12.54 -27.40
N TRP A 16 2.72 -11.25 -27.62
CA TRP A 16 2.00 -10.15 -26.99
C TRP A 16 0.52 -10.15 -27.37
N GLU A 17 0.20 -10.21 -28.66
CA GLU A 17 -1.19 -10.19 -29.13
C GLU A 17 -1.93 -11.50 -28.83
N LYS A 18 -1.25 -12.65 -28.85
CA LYS A 18 -1.88 -13.94 -28.52
C LYS A 18 -2.15 -14.12 -27.01
N SER A 19 -1.25 -13.63 -26.14
CA SER A 19 -1.31 -13.96 -24.71
C SER A 19 -0.82 -12.88 -23.75
N GLY A 20 0.31 -12.22 -24.06
CA GLY A 20 0.99 -11.31 -23.14
C GLY A 20 0.10 -10.15 -22.68
N LYS A 21 -0.60 -9.52 -23.62
CA LYS A 21 -1.46 -8.35 -23.38
C LYS A 21 -2.58 -8.61 -22.37
N SER A 22 -3.24 -9.77 -22.47
CA SER A 22 -4.33 -10.15 -21.54
C SER A 22 -3.79 -10.39 -20.13
N ILE A 23 -2.64 -11.06 -20.02
CA ILE A 23 -1.97 -11.32 -18.74
C ILE A 23 -1.49 -10.01 -18.10
N ALA A 24 -0.85 -9.14 -18.87
CA ALA A 24 -0.36 -7.84 -18.42
C ALA A 24 -1.52 -6.97 -17.91
N ARG A 25 -2.61 -6.85 -18.70
CA ARG A 25 -3.80 -6.07 -18.30
C ARG A 25 -4.44 -6.59 -17.02
N ARG A 26 -4.53 -7.92 -16.85
CA ARG A 26 -5.05 -8.51 -15.61
C ARG A 26 -4.19 -8.13 -14.41
N ASN A 27 -2.86 -8.22 -14.54
CA ASN A 27 -1.96 -7.82 -13.45
C ASN A 27 -2.04 -6.32 -13.18
N LEU A 28 -2.16 -5.48 -14.22
CA LEU A 28 -2.30 -4.03 -14.08
C LEU A 28 -3.54 -3.66 -13.27
N VAL A 29 -4.71 -4.26 -13.55
CA VAL A 29 -5.95 -3.98 -12.81
C VAL A 29 -5.78 -4.28 -11.32
N TRP A 30 -5.18 -5.42 -10.97
CA TRP A 30 -4.93 -5.77 -9.57
C TRP A 30 -3.87 -4.87 -8.92
N SER A 31 -2.87 -4.43 -9.68
CA SER A 31 -1.86 -3.47 -9.22
C SER A 31 -2.51 -2.13 -8.88
N ILE A 32 -3.32 -1.58 -9.79
CA ILE A 32 -4.06 -0.33 -9.59
C ILE A 32 -4.97 -0.42 -8.36
N LEU A 33 -5.70 -1.53 -8.20
CA LEU A 33 -6.57 -1.72 -7.05
C LEU A 33 -5.77 -1.73 -5.73
N ALA A 34 -4.69 -2.51 -5.66
CA ALA A 34 -3.85 -2.60 -4.45
C ALA A 34 -3.16 -1.27 -4.12
N GLU A 35 -2.75 -0.53 -5.15
CA GLU A 35 -2.15 0.80 -5.02
C GLU A 35 -3.19 1.83 -4.55
N ASN A 36 -4.39 1.81 -5.12
CA ASN A 36 -5.49 2.66 -4.68
C ASN A 36 -5.81 2.44 -3.20
N LEU A 37 -5.93 1.18 -2.77
CA LEU A 37 -6.11 0.85 -1.35
C LEU A 37 -4.95 1.38 -0.48
N GLY A 38 -3.71 1.24 -0.95
CA GLY A 38 -2.53 1.78 -0.26
C GLY A 38 -2.60 3.29 -0.05
N PHE A 39 -2.96 4.05 -1.10
CA PHE A 39 -3.14 5.50 -1.01
C PHE A 39 -4.34 5.88 -0.14
N SER A 40 -5.48 5.18 -0.24
CA SER A 40 -6.65 5.45 0.59
C SER A 40 -6.33 5.28 2.07
N VAL A 41 -5.66 4.18 2.45
CA VAL A 41 -5.28 3.90 3.84
C VAL A 41 -4.21 4.85 4.36
N TRP A 42 -3.30 5.31 3.49
CA TRP A 42 -2.38 6.38 3.85
C TRP A 42 -3.15 7.69 4.11
N LEU A 43 -3.92 8.16 3.15
CA LEU A 43 -4.54 9.50 3.18
C LEU A 43 -5.71 9.62 4.16
N VAL A 44 -6.33 8.51 4.59
CA VAL A 44 -7.44 8.55 5.56
C VAL A 44 -7.04 9.22 6.87
N TRP A 45 -5.76 9.17 7.26
CA TRP A 45 -5.26 9.81 8.48
C TRP A 45 -5.35 11.33 8.45
N SER A 46 -5.25 11.95 7.26
CA SER A 46 -5.47 13.39 7.08
C SER A 46 -6.90 13.80 7.45
N ILE A 47 -7.88 12.93 7.21
CA ILE A 47 -9.28 13.15 7.59
C ILE A 47 -9.50 12.77 9.05
N ALA A 48 -9.04 11.59 9.45
CA ALA A 48 -9.26 11.04 10.79
C ALA A 48 -8.75 11.99 11.88
N ALA A 49 -7.52 12.52 11.74
CA ALA A 49 -6.92 13.44 12.70
C ALA A 49 -7.80 14.67 12.97
N THR A 50 -8.46 15.22 11.94
CA THR A 50 -9.35 16.40 12.09
C THR A 50 -10.63 16.09 12.85
N LYS A 51 -11.04 14.81 12.91
CA LYS A 51 -12.28 14.37 13.56
C LYS A 51 -12.07 13.83 14.97
N LEU A 52 -10.84 13.53 15.38
CA LEU A 52 -10.55 12.98 16.71
C LEU A 52 -11.11 13.85 17.85
N ALA A 53 -10.98 15.17 17.77
CA ALA A 53 -11.53 16.08 18.77
C ALA A 53 -13.06 15.97 18.91
N SER A 54 -13.78 15.79 17.79
CA SER A 54 -15.24 15.64 17.79
C SER A 54 -15.74 14.35 18.45
N VAL A 55 -14.85 13.36 18.61
CA VAL A 55 -15.16 12.08 19.27
C VAL A 55 -14.46 11.96 20.64
N GLY A 56 -14.04 13.08 21.23
CA GLY A 56 -13.62 13.17 22.64
C GLY A 56 -12.12 13.10 22.91
N PHE A 57 -11.27 12.95 21.88
CA PHE A 57 -9.81 12.98 22.06
C PHE A 57 -9.31 14.38 22.40
N LYS A 58 -8.35 14.46 23.32
CA LYS A 58 -7.74 15.71 23.80
C LYS A 58 -6.28 15.86 23.36
N TYR A 59 -5.99 15.52 22.10
CA TYR A 59 -4.66 15.72 21.54
C TYR A 59 -4.41 17.19 21.22
N THR A 60 -3.16 17.62 21.35
CA THR A 60 -2.74 18.96 20.95
C THR A 60 -2.72 19.07 19.42
N THR A 61 -2.79 20.30 18.90
CA THR A 61 -2.66 20.56 17.46
C THR A 61 -1.37 19.95 16.89
N ALA A 62 -0.25 20.08 17.60
CA ALA A 62 1.03 19.49 17.19
C ALA A 62 0.96 17.96 17.10
N GLN A 63 0.28 17.30 18.03
CA GLN A 63 0.04 15.86 18.00
C GLN A 63 -0.81 15.45 16.80
N LEU A 64 -1.89 16.19 16.50
CA LEU A 64 -2.74 15.91 15.34
C LEU A 64 -1.96 16.03 14.03
N PHE A 65 -1.15 17.08 13.85
CA PHE A 65 -0.27 17.21 12.69
C PHE A 65 0.76 16.08 12.61
N THR A 66 1.26 15.61 13.75
CA THR A 66 2.17 14.46 13.80
C THR A 66 1.50 13.18 13.31
N LEU A 67 0.23 12.94 13.65
CA LEU A 67 -0.52 11.78 13.15
C LEU A 67 -0.69 11.83 11.61
N VAL A 68 -0.80 13.02 11.03
CA VAL A 68 -0.90 13.20 9.58
C VAL A 68 0.45 13.01 8.88
N SER A 69 1.56 13.42 9.50
CA SER A 69 2.90 13.35 8.89
C SER A 69 3.57 11.97 8.99
N LEU A 70 3.29 11.21 10.06
CA LEU A 70 3.89 9.90 10.31
C LEU A 70 3.71 8.89 9.16
N PRO A 71 2.50 8.70 8.58
CA PRO A 71 2.33 7.80 7.44
C PRO A 71 3.26 8.14 6.26
N GLY A 72 3.46 9.44 5.96
CA GLY A 72 4.33 9.86 4.85
C GLY A 72 5.80 9.61 5.12
N LEU A 73 6.26 9.86 6.36
CA LEU A 73 7.63 9.56 6.79
C LEU A 73 7.93 8.07 6.69
N ILE A 74 7.08 7.24 7.31
CA ILE A 74 7.25 5.78 7.31
C ILE A 74 7.10 5.23 5.90
N GLY A 75 6.14 5.71 5.12
CA GLY A 75 5.97 5.31 3.73
C GLY A 75 7.20 5.59 2.88
N SER A 76 7.84 6.75 3.05
CA SER A 76 9.08 7.08 2.33
C SER A 76 10.21 6.10 2.67
N PHE A 77 10.35 5.73 3.94
CA PHE A 77 11.32 4.72 4.35
C PHE A 77 10.96 3.31 3.82
N MET A 78 9.68 2.93 3.86
CA MET A 78 9.19 1.63 3.41
C MET A 78 9.32 1.40 1.90
N ARG A 79 9.42 2.45 1.08
CA ARG A 79 9.68 2.30 -0.36
C ARG A 79 10.94 1.50 -0.64
N PHE A 80 12.01 1.70 0.13
CA PHE A 80 13.28 0.99 -0.07
C PHE A 80 13.15 -0.54 0.09
N PRO A 81 12.69 -1.09 1.24
CA PRO A 81 12.51 -2.55 1.36
C PRO A 81 11.44 -3.10 0.41
N TYR A 82 10.39 -2.33 0.09
CA TYR A 82 9.33 -2.79 -0.81
C TYR A 82 9.80 -2.99 -2.24
N THR A 83 10.75 -2.21 -2.73
CA THR A 83 11.36 -2.40 -4.05
C THR A 83 12.03 -3.77 -4.17
N PHE A 84 12.72 -4.24 -3.12
CA PHE A 84 13.40 -5.54 -3.13
C PHE A 84 12.48 -6.72 -2.82
N ALA A 85 11.30 -6.47 -2.24
CA ALA A 85 10.36 -7.51 -1.90
C ALA A 85 9.73 -8.18 -3.13
N VAL A 86 9.48 -7.41 -4.20
CA VAL A 86 8.92 -7.93 -5.47
C VAL A 86 9.81 -9.02 -6.10
N PRO A 87 11.11 -8.80 -6.38
CA PRO A 87 11.96 -9.85 -6.94
C PRO A 87 12.17 -11.02 -5.97
N ARG A 88 12.10 -10.78 -4.65
CA ARG A 88 12.31 -11.83 -3.64
C ARG A 88 11.12 -12.76 -3.44
N PHE A 89 9.90 -12.24 -3.51
CA PHE A 89 8.66 -12.97 -3.19
C PHE A 89 7.72 -13.17 -4.39
N GLY A 90 8.02 -12.51 -5.51
CA GLY A 90 7.19 -12.49 -6.72
C GLY A 90 6.02 -11.50 -6.62
N GLY A 91 5.72 -10.83 -7.73
CA GLY A 91 4.69 -9.80 -7.81
C GLY A 91 3.34 -10.20 -7.21
N ARG A 92 2.77 -11.33 -7.65
CA ARG A 92 1.46 -11.79 -7.18
C ARG A 92 1.39 -11.94 -5.65
N ASN A 93 2.36 -12.65 -5.07
CA ASN A 93 2.32 -12.94 -3.64
C ASN A 93 2.60 -11.66 -2.83
N TRP A 94 3.57 -10.85 -3.27
CA TRP A 94 3.88 -9.61 -2.58
C TRP A 94 2.73 -8.61 -2.62
N THR A 95 2.05 -8.43 -3.76
CA THR A 95 0.86 -7.57 -3.86
C THR A 95 -0.25 -8.02 -2.91
N VAL A 96 -0.48 -9.33 -2.77
CA VAL A 96 -1.48 -9.84 -1.82
C VAL A 96 -1.07 -9.56 -0.38
N VAL A 97 0.19 -9.86 -0.02
CA VAL A 97 0.70 -9.62 1.34
C VAL A 97 0.66 -8.14 1.69
N SER A 98 1.14 -7.27 0.79
CA SER A 98 1.20 -5.84 1.02
C SER A 98 -0.18 -5.19 1.11
N ALA A 99 -1.17 -5.69 0.36
CA ALA A 99 -2.57 -5.29 0.51
C ALA A 99 -3.17 -5.77 1.85
N LEU A 100 -2.90 -7.01 2.27
CA LEU A 100 -3.40 -7.54 3.55
C LEU A 100 -2.80 -6.81 4.75
N LEU A 101 -1.54 -6.36 4.66
CA LEU A 101 -0.89 -5.56 5.70
C LEU A 101 -1.62 -4.24 5.98
N LEU A 102 -2.39 -3.70 5.01
CA LEU A 102 -3.21 -2.50 5.21
C LEU A 102 -4.37 -2.71 6.18
N LEU A 103 -4.76 -3.97 6.45
CA LEU A 103 -5.75 -4.25 7.49
C LEU A 103 -5.25 -3.81 8.88
N ILE A 104 -3.93 -3.81 9.12
CA ILE A 104 -3.35 -3.39 10.39
C ILE A 104 -3.70 -1.93 10.71
N PRO A 105 -3.31 -0.92 9.90
CA PRO A 105 -3.68 0.47 10.15
C PRO A 105 -5.19 0.71 10.11
N THR A 106 -5.93 0.06 9.20
CA THR A 106 -7.38 0.27 9.08
C THR A 106 -8.13 -0.24 10.31
N VAL A 107 -7.86 -1.47 10.76
CA VAL A 107 -8.49 -2.04 11.95
C VAL A 107 -8.05 -1.30 13.20
N SER A 108 -6.76 -0.96 13.31
CA SER A 108 -6.24 -0.19 14.44
C SER A 108 -6.97 1.15 14.57
N LEU A 109 -7.17 1.87 13.45
CA LEU A 109 -7.92 3.12 13.46
C LEU A 109 -9.36 2.90 13.94
N VAL A 110 -10.09 1.92 13.37
CA VAL A 110 -11.49 1.63 13.74
C VAL A 110 -11.65 1.29 15.22
N VAL A 111 -10.71 0.54 15.78
CA VAL A 111 -10.73 0.14 17.19
C VAL A 111 -10.38 1.34 18.07
N LEU A 112 -9.23 1.99 17.83
CA LEU A 112 -8.70 3.01 18.73
C LEU A 112 -9.59 4.26 18.80
N VAL A 113 -10.22 4.68 17.70
CA VAL A 113 -11.09 5.88 17.71
C VAL A 113 -12.34 5.75 18.58
N ARG A 114 -12.69 4.52 19.01
CA ARG A 114 -13.81 4.27 19.93
C ARG A 114 -13.42 4.47 21.40
N HIS A 115 -12.14 4.69 21.67
CA HIS A 115 -11.55 4.79 23.00
C HIS A 115 -10.85 6.16 23.13
N PRO A 116 -11.58 7.24 23.52
CA PRO A 116 -11.02 8.59 23.66
C PRO A 116 -9.86 8.70 24.66
N GLU A 117 -9.74 7.72 25.56
CA GLU A 117 -8.65 7.52 26.52
C GLU A 117 -7.37 6.96 25.88
N THR A 118 -7.41 6.54 24.61
CA THR A 118 -6.24 6.02 23.90
C THR A 118 -5.10 7.03 23.99
N PRO A 119 -3.92 6.62 24.48
CA PRO A 119 -2.79 7.54 24.61
C PRO A 119 -2.20 7.88 23.24
N PHE A 120 -1.64 9.08 23.12
CA PHE A 120 -1.10 9.59 21.85
C PHE A 120 -0.09 8.66 21.19
N TRP A 121 0.83 8.06 21.96
CA TRP A 121 1.86 7.17 21.42
C TRP A 121 1.25 5.94 20.71
N LEU A 122 0.12 5.43 21.21
CA LEU A 122 -0.54 4.26 20.64
C LEU A 122 -1.25 4.64 19.33
N MET A 123 -1.89 5.80 19.30
CA MET A 123 -2.47 6.36 18.07
C MET A 123 -1.39 6.69 17.03
N ALA A 124 -0.24 7.21 17.46
CA ALA A 124 0.91 7.49 16.60
C ALA A 124 1.52 6.21 16.03
N LEU A 125 1.60 5.13 16.82
CA LEU A 125 2.04 3.83 16.33
C LEU A 125 1.07 3.29 15.27
N ALA A 126 -0.24 3.37 15.51
CA ALA A 126 -1.25 2.99 14.51
C ALA A 126 -1.13 3.82 13.22
N ALA A 127 -0.97 5.14 13.33
CA ALA A 127 -0.74 6.03 12.18
C ALA A 127 0.53 5.64 11.41
N SER A 128 1.60 5.32 12.12
CA SER A 128 2.88 4.91 11.52
C SER A 128 2.71 3.66 10.64
N THR A 129 1.88 2.70 11.05
CA THR A 129 1.60 1.50 10.23
C THR A 129 0.87 1.80 8.91
N ALA A 130 0.20 2.96 8.78
CA ALA A 130 -0.40 3.37 7.51
C ALA A 130 0.65 3.74 6.44
N GLY A 131 1.90 3.98 6.85
CA GLY A 131 3.02 4.13 5.93
C GLY A 131 3.28 2.90 5.06
N LEU A 132 2.80 1.71 5.47
CA LEU A 132 2.84 0.50 4.62
C LEU A 132 2.11 0.72 3.28
N GLY A 133 1.04 1.54 3.27
CA GLY A 133 0.34 1.94 2.05
C GLY A 133 1.20 2.78 1.09
N GLY A 134 2.11 3.60 1.63
CA GLY A 134 3.08 4.35 0.82
C GLY A 134 4.18 3.47 0.20
N GLY A 135 4.48 2.33 0.81
CA GLY A 135 5.40 1.31 0.26
C GLY A 135 4.82 0.59 -0.95
N ASN A 136 3.50 0.35 -0.98
CA ASN A 136 2.82 -0.35 -2.10
C ASN A 136 3.13 0.29 -3.46
N PHE A 137 3.22 1.63 -3.52
CA PHE A 137 3.57 2.37 -4.74
C PHE A 137 4.89 1.89 -5.36
N ALA A 138 5.97 1.81 -4.57
CA ALA A 138 7.29 1.41 -5.07
C ALA A 138 7.27 -0.02 -5.62
N SER A 139 6.61 -0.94 -4.91
CA SER A 139 6.47 -2.32 -5.37
C SER A 139 5.53 -2.47 -6.58
N SER A 140 4.46 -1.67 -6.67
CA SER A 140 3.51 -1.69 -7.80
C SER A 140 4.22 -1.32 -9.10
N MET A 141 4.95 -0.19 -9.08
CA MET A 141 5.71 0.30 -10.23
C MET A 141 6.84 -0.66 -10.62
N ALA A 142 7.61 -1.15 -9.65
CA ALA A 142 8.69 -2.09 -9.90
C ALA A 142 8.19 -3.44 -10.44
N ASN A 143 6.98 -3.86 -10.08
CA ASN A 143 6.40 -5.12 -10.56
C ASN A 143 5.79 -4.97 -11.96
N ILE A 144 5.02 -3.91 -12.20
CA ILE A 144 4.21 -3.81 -13.41
C ILE A 144 5.03 -3.52 -14.66
N SER A 145 6.19 -2.86 -14.53
CA SER A 145 7.10 -2.60 -15.65
C SER A 145 7.53 -3.90 -16.35
N PHE A 146 7.77 -4.99 -15.60
CA PHE A 146 8.12 -6.29 -16.18
C PHE A 146 7.03 -6.94 -17.04
N PHE A 147 5.77 -6.48 -16.94
CA PHE A 147 4.66 -7.04 -17.69
C PHE A 147 4.40 -6.35 -19.04
N TYR A 148 5.04 -5.23 -19.32
CA TYR A 148 4.81 -4.45 -20.54
C TYR A 148 6.09 -4.34 -21.37
N PRO A 149 5.98 -4.20 -22.70
CA PRO A 149 7.14 -3.96 -23.55
C PRO A 149 7.65 -2.51 -23.44
N ASP A 150 8.91 -2.27 -23.78
CA ASP A 150 9.64 -1.00 -23.57
C ASP A 150 9.36 0.08 -24.66
N ARG A 151 8.17 0.08 -25.27
CA ARG A 151 7.83 0.87 -26.47
C ARG A 151 6.62 1.77 -26.32
#